data_AF-A0A6B3ENI3-F1
#
_entry.id   AF-A0A6B3ENI3-F1
#
_cell.length_a   1.000
_cell.length_b   1.000
_cell.length_c   1.000
_cell.angle_alpha   90.00
_cell.angle_beta   90.00
_cell.angle_gamma   90.00
#
_symmetry.space_group_name_H-M   'P 1'
#
loop_
_entity.id
_entity.type
_entity.pdbx_description
1 polymer ?
#
loop_
_entity_poly.entity_id
_entity_poly.type
_entity_poly.pdbx_seq_one_letter_code
_entity_poly.pdbx_strand_id
1 'polypeptide(L)'
;LFAPYGIALAPPAPLVVGEAEFARVMAEKGRPVLSVTGLPALAGSVLRPLVEPVPLSPVSLVWRAGRSHPGLDALREAAHACAGAESWLIRPPFAWLPTKDALIMMSPVQEAL
;
A
#
# COMPACT_ATOMS: atom_id res chain seq x y z
N LEU A 1 -7.05 -5.94 -6.12
CA LEU A 1 -7.62 -4.72 -5.51
C LEU A 1 -8.90 -4.34 -6.30
N PHE A 2 -8.94 -3.37 -7.20
CA PHE A 2 -10.21 -2.67 -7.50
C PHE A 2 -11.26 -3.29 -8.47
N ALA A 3 -11.07 -4.51 -8.97
CA ALA A 3 -11.96 -5.12 -9.97
C ALA A 3 -13.46 -5.18 -9.57
N PRO A 4 -13.84 -5.50 -8.31
CA PRO A 4 -15.25 -5.49 -7.89
C PRO A 4 -15.93 -4.11 -7.96
N TYR A 5 -15.15 -3.03 -8.04
CA TYR A 5 -15.65 -1.65 -8.12
C TYR A 5 -15.58 -1.08 -9.55
N GLY A 6 -15.43 -1.93 -10.56
CA GLY A 6 -15.37 -1.51 -11.96
C GLY A 6 -14.09 -0.76 -12.35
N ILE A 7 -13.08 -0.76 -11.48
CA ILE A 7 -11.80 -0.10 -11.74
C ILE A 7 -10.83 -1.13 -12.34
N ALA A 8 -10.42 -0.88 -13.58
CA ALA A 8 -9.42 -1.67 -14.29
C ALA A 8 -8.02 -1.05 -14.11
N LEU A 9 -6.99 -1.90 -14.12
CA LEU A 9 -5.62 -1.42 -14.16
C LEU A 9 -5.34 -0.71 -15.49
N ALA A 10 -4.67 0.43 -15.41
CA ALA A 10 -4.14 1.08 -16.59
C ALA A 10 -3.09 0.18 -17.28
N PRO A 11 -2.95 0.26 -18.61
CA PRO A 11 -1.81 -0.33 -19.31
C PRO A 11 -0.47 0.10 -18.68
N PRO A 12 0.55 -0.77 -18.68
CA PRO A 12 1.87 -0.42 -18.14
C PRO A 12 2.40 0.89 -18.71
N ALA A 13 3.01 1.70 -17.85
CA ALA A 13 3.69 2.94 -18.22
C ALA A 13 5.17 2.85 -17.80
N PRO A 14 6.07 3.59 -18.46
CA PRO A 14 7.45 3.74 -18.00
C PRO A 14 7.50 4.22 -16.54
N LEU A 15 8.59 3.88 -15.85
CA LEU A 15 8.85 4.45 -14.52
C LEU A 15 8.95 5.98 -14.65
N VAL A 16 8.15 6.67 -13.85
CA VAL A 16 8.15 8.12 -13.79
C VAL A 16 8.91 8.57 -12.54
N VAL A 17 9.95 9.39 -12.74
CA VAL A 17 10.81 9.86 -11.67
C VAL A 17 10.73 11.38 -11.57
N GLY A 18 10.39 11.88 -10.38
CA GLY A 18 10.29 13.30 -10.08
C GLY A 18 8.96 13.93 -10.47
N GLU A 19 8.66 15.09 -9.87
CA GLU A 19 7.38 15.79 -10.05
C GLU A 19 7.14 16.26 -11.48
N ALA A 20 8.16 16.80 -12.16
CA ALA A 20 8.01 17.37 -13.50
C ALA A 20 7.59 16.30 -14.52
N GLU A 21 8.24 15.13 -14.48
CA GLU A 21 7.89 14.02 -15.36
C GLU A 21 6.53 13.41 -14.99
N PHE A 22 6.22 13.35 -13.69
CA PHE A 22 4.91 12.91 -13.22
C PHE A 22 3.79 13.82 -13.73
N ALA A 23 3.96 15.15 -13.62
CA ALA A 23 3.01 16.12 -14.15
C ALA A 23 2.84 16.00 -15.67
N ARG A 24 3.93 15.84 -16.42
CA ARG A 24 3.90 15.65 -17.88
C ARG A 24 3.11 14.40 -18.27
N VAL A 25 3.38 13.27 -17.62
CA VAL A 25 2.69 11.99 -17.89
C VAL A 25 1.22 12.07 -17.49
N MET A 26 0.89 12.70 -16.36
CA MET A 26 -0.50 12.90 -15.93
C MET A 26 -1.28 13.75 -16.93
N ALA A 27 -0.68 14.83 -17.44
CA ALA A 27 -1.28 15.67 -18.47
C ALA A 27 -1.46 14.94 -19.81
N GLU A 28 -0.47 14.12 -20.21
CA GLU A 28 -0.51 13.36 -21.47
C GLU A 28 -1.53 12.21 -21.43
N LYS A 29 -1.57 11.45 -20.31
CA LYS A 29 -2.37 10.22 -20.23
C LYS A 29 -3.76 10.44 -19.67
N GLY A 30 -3.98 11.45 -18.83
CA GLY A 30 -5.28 11.76 -18.22
C GLY A 30 -5.86 10.62 -17.36
N ARG A 31 -5.03 9.69 -16.89
CA ARG A 31 -5.46 8.54 -16.08
C ARG A 31 -5.30 8.83 -14.59
N PRO A 32 -6.33 8.61 -13.77
CA PRO A 32 -6.18 8.70 -12.32
C PRO A 32 -5.14 7.72 -11.80
N VAL A 33 -4.41 8.14 -10.77
CA VAL A 33 -3.37 7.37 -10.10
C VAL A 33 -3.71 7.23 -8.63
N LEU A 34 -3.49 6.04 -8.09
CA LEU A 34 -3.58 5.82 -6.66
C LEU A 34 -2.29 6.28 -6.02
N SER A 35 -2.41 7.05 -4.95
CA SER A 35 -1.29 7.58 -4.21
C SER A 35 -1.54 7.51 -2.72
N VAL A 36 -0.46 7.61 -1.95
CA VAL A 36 -0.52 7.75 -0.49
C VAL A 36 -0.95 9.17 -0.11
N THR A 37 -1.48 9.31 1.10
CA THR A 37 -1.77 10.63 1.69
C THR A 37 -0.44 11.36 1.92
N GLY A 38 -0.13 12.36 1.09
CA GLY A 38 1.14 13.10 1.14
C GLY A 38 1.78 13.40 -0.22
N LEU A 39 1.16 12.97 -1.33
CA LEU A 39 1.61 13.40 -2.66
C LEU A 39 1.53 14.93 -2.78
N PRO A 40 2.58 15.60 -3.27
CA PRO A 40 2.53 17.02 -3.54
C PRO A 40 1.40 17.39 -4.51
N ALA A 41 0.90 18.62 -4.38
CA ALA A 41 -0.10 19.13 -5.31
C ALA A 41 0.52 19.28 -6.71
N LEU A 42 -0.11 18.66 -7.71
CA LEU A 42 0.32 18.78 -9.11
C LEU A 42 -0.64 19.70 -9.85
N ALA A 43 -0.09 20.66 -10.60
CA ALA A 43 -0.87 21.58 -11.41
C ALA A 43 -1.83 20.83 -12.34
N GLY A 44 -3.10 21.23 -12.34
CA GLY A 44 -4.14 20.59 -13.15
C GLY A 44 -4.67 19.25 -12.61
N SER A 45 -4.26 18.83 -11.42
CA SER A 45 -4.76 17.63 -10.74
C SER A 45 -5.50 17.96 -9.44
N VAL A 46 -6.32 17.02 -8.98
CA VAL A 46 -6.98 17.09 -7.66
C VAL A 46 -6.73 15.79 -6.91
N LEU A 47 -6.39 15.88 -5.63
CA LEU A 47 -6.33 14.72 -4.76
C LEU A 47 -7.75 14.39 -4.27
N ARG A 48 -8.22 13.16 -4.52
CA ARG A 48 -9.52 12.69 -4.06
C ARG A 48 -9.30 11.49 -3.13
N PRO A 49 -9.73 11.55 -1.85
CA PRO A 49 -9.61 10.42 -0.96
C PRO A 49 -10.61 9.32 -1.38
N LEU A 50 -10.16 8.07 -1.33
CA LEU A 50 -11.04 6.91 -1.48
C LEU A 50 -11.56 6.52 -0.10
N VAL A 51 -12.80 6.91 0.18
CA VAL A 51 -13.41 6.76 1.52
C VAL A 51 -14.47 5.68 1.60
N GLU A 52 -15.03 5.24 0.47
CA GLU A 52 -16.10 4.25 0.43
C GLU A 52 -15.95 3.31 -0.78
N PRO A 53 -15.30 2.15 -0.60
CA PRO A 53 -14.57 1.74 0.59
C PRO A 53 -13.17 2.39 0.69
N VAL A 54 -12.61 2.41 1.90
CA VAL A 54 -11.16 2.68 2.09
C VAL A 54 -10.38 1.44 1.67
N PRO A 55 -9.60 1.46 0.57
CA PRO A 55 -8.83 0.29 0.16
C PRO A 55 -7.65 0.07 1.11
N LEU A 56 -7.51 -1.15 1.62
CA LEU A 56 -6.36 -1.56 2.42
C LEU A 56 -5.43 -2.43 1.58
N SER A 57 -4.13 -2.18 1.70
CA SER A 57 -3.07 -3.03 1.17
C SER A 57 -2.13 -3.39 2.31
N PRO A 58 -1.79 -4.68 2.51
CA PRO A 58 -0.82 -5.06 3.52
C PRO A 58 0.57 -4.52 3.15
N VAL A 59 1.35 -4.21 4.19
CA VAL A 59 2.79 -3.95 4.08
C VAL A 59 3.50 -5.10 4.78
N SER A 60 4.37 -5.80 4.05
CA SER A 60 5.04 -7.00 4.53
C SER A 60 6.54 -6.77 4.66
N LEU A 61 7.12 -7.22 5.77
CA LEU A 61 8.56 -7.40 5.91
C LEU A 61 8.94 -8.78 5.37
N VAL A 62 9.87 -8.82 4.41
CA VAL A 62 10.34 -10.07 3.80
C VAL A 62 11.87 -10.18 3.94
N TRP A 63 12.36 -11.37 4.26
CA TRP A 63 13.78 -11.67 4.34
C TRP A 63 14.06 -13.12 3.91
N ARG A 64 15.35 -13.45 3.76
CA ARG A 64 15.77 -14.79 3.36
C ARG A 64 15.47 -15.80 4.47
N ALA A 65 14.78 -16.88 4.12
CA ALA A 65 14.57 -18.04 4.98
C ALA A 65 15.86 -18.59 5.62
N GLY A 66 15.75 -19.09 6.85
CA GLY A 66 16.87 -19.65 7.61
C GLY A 66 17.93 -18.63 8.06
N ARG A 67 17.68 -17.32 7.92
CA ARG A 67 18.55 -16.27 8.45
C ARG A 67 17.91 -15.59 9.65
N SER A 68 18.57 -15.73 10.80
CA SER A 68 18.34 -14.90 11.98
C SER A 68 19.32 -13.72 11.99
N HIS A 69 18.84 -12.55 12.41
CA HIS A 69 19.67 -11.37 12.57
C HIS A 69 19.05 -10.48 13.66
N PRO A 70 19.81 -10.01 14.66
CA PRO A 70 19.27 -9.18 15.75
C PRO A 70 18.55 -7.91 15.25
N GLY A 71 18.97 -7.37 14.11
CA GLY A 71 18.30 -6.24 13.47
C GLY A 71 16.90 -6.56 12.92
N LEU A 72 16.62 -7.82 12.54
CA LEU A 72 15.26 -8.24 12.17
C LEU A 72 14.35 -8.29 13.40
N ASP A 73 14.88 -8.78 14.53
CA ASP A 73 14.15 -8.79 15.80
C ASP A 73 13.84 -7.36 16.24
N ALA A 74 14.85 -6.48 16.23
CA ALA A 74 14.67 -5.06 16.54
C ALA A 74 13.63 -4.37 15.64
N LEU A 75 13.64 -4.66 14.33
CA LEU A 75 12.68 -4.09 13.39
C LEU A 75 11.25 -4.61 13.64
N ARG A 76 11.10 -5.90 13.95
CA ARG A 76 9.80 -6.51 14.29
C ARG A 76 9.24 -5.90 15.57
N GLU A 77 10.05 -5.77 16.61
CA GLU A 77 9.65 -5.14 17.88
C GLU A 77 9.23 -3.68 17.68
N ALA A 78 10.02 -2.90 16.93
CA ALA A 78 9.66 -1.51 16.60
C ALA A 78 8.34 -1.43 15.80
N ALA A 79 8.16 -2.30 14.81
CA ALA A 79 6.93 -2.36 14.03
C ALA A 79 5.72 -2.73 14.90
N HIS A 80 5.86 -3.68 15.83
CA HIS A 80 4.81 -4.04 16.78
C HIS A 80 4.45 -2.89 17.72
N ALA A 81 5.45 -2.19 18.26
CA ALA A 81 5.25 -1.04 19.13
C ALA A 81 4.49 0.10 18.39
N CYS A 82 4.92 0.44 17.18
CA CYS A 82 4.24 1.44 16.36
C CYS A 82 2.82 1.00 15.98
N ALA A 83 2.62 -0.26 15.58
CA ALA A 83 1.31 -0.79 15.23
C ALA A 83 0.33 -0.76 16.40
N GLY A 84 0.81 -1.01 17.63
CA GLY A 84 0.00 -0.89 18.84
C GLY A 84 -0.35 0.55 19.17
N ALA A 85 0.64 1.46 19.15
CA ALA A 85 0.44 2.88 19.45
C ALA A 85 -0.55 3.56 18.47
N GLU A 86 -0.45 3.22 17.19
CA GLU A 86 -1.19 3.85 16.10
C GLU A 86 -2.36 2.99 15.58
N SER A 87 -2.64 1.86 16.24
CA SER A 87 -3.75 0.96 15.89
C SER A 87 -3.73 0.45 14.43
N TRP A 88 -2.55 0.25 13.84
CA TRP A 88 -2.40 -0.08 12.41
C TRP A 88 -3.15 -1.33 11.95
N LEU A 89 -3.32 -2.30 12.84
CA LEU A 89 -3.98 -3.58 12.52
C LEU A 89 -5.50 -3.55 12.79
N ILE A 90 -6.03 -2.45 13.33
CA ILE A 90 -7.48 -2.28 13.49
C ILE A 90 -8.05 -1.89 12.13
N ARG A 91 -8.89 -2.76 11.57
CA ARG A 91 -9.56 -2.50 10.30
C ARG A 91 -10.63 -1.42 10.48
N PRO A 92 -10.58 -0.30 9.73
CA PRO A 92 -11.64 0.70 9.76
C PRO A 92 -12.97 0.12 9.27
N PRO A 93 -14.11 0.65 9.73
CA PRO A 93 -15.42 0.28 9.18
C PRO A 93 -15.46 0.57 7.69
N PHE A 94 -16.14 -0.28 6.93
CA PHE A 94 -16.27 -0.18 5.46
C PHE A 94 -14.94 -0.25 4.69
N ALA A 95 -13.82 -0.54 5.35
CA ALA A 95 -12.55 -0.75 4.68
C ALA A 95 -12.58 -2.02 3.83
N TRP A 96 -11.99 -1.95 2.65
CA TRP A 96 -11.93 -3.06 1.73
C TRP A 96 -10.53 -3.64 1.66
N LEU A 97 -10.39 -4.85 2.21
CA LEU A 97 -9.19 -5.69 2.15
C LEU A 97 -9.50 -6.90 1.26
N PRO A 98 -8.73 -7.16 0.21
CA PRO A 98 -8.90 -8.36 -0.61
C PRO A 98 -8.85 -9.63 0.23
N THR A 99 -9.71 -10.61 -0.07
CA THR A 99 -9.76 -11.88 0.67
C THR A 99 -8.41 -12.59 0.74
N LYS A 100 -7.64 -12.58 -0.35
CA LYS A 100 -6.29 -13.18 -0.37
C LYS A 100 -5.34 -12.50 0.62
N ASP A 101 -5.38 -11.18 0.69
CA ASP A 101 -4.54 -10.41 1.60
C ASP A 101 -4.98 -10.65 3.05
N ALA A 102 -6.29 -10.70 3.31
CA ALA A 102 -6.84 -11.05 4.62
C ALA A 102 -6.37 -12.44 5.08
N LEU A 103 -6.37 -13.44 4.20
CA LEU A 103 -5.88 -14.79 4.51
C LEU A 103 -4.39 -14.80 4.86
N ILE A 104 -3.56 -14.02 4.15
CA ILE A 104 -2.13 -13.89 4.46
C ILE A 104 -1.94 -13.23 5.84
N MET A 105 -2.69 -12.16 6.13
CA MET A 105 -2.60 -11.44 7.42
C MET A 105 -3.08 -12.27 8.61
N MET A 106 -4.00 -13.22 8.40
CA MET A 106 -4.50 -14.13 9.44
C MET A 106 -3.64 -15.39 9.59
N SER A 107 -2.72 -15.65 8.66
CA SER A 107 -1.86 -16.82 8.73
C SER A 107 -0.78 -16.60 9.79
N PRO A 108 -0.46 -17.62 10.62
CA PRO A 108 0.71 -17.56 11.48
C PRO A 108 1.95 -17.21 10.66
N VAL A 109 2.90 -16.50 11.28
CA VAL A 109 4.23 -16.27 10.66
C VAL A 109 4.78 -17.64 10.27
N GLN A 110 4.89 -17.87 8.96
CA GLN A 110 5.52 -19.09 8.47
C GLN A 110 7.01 -18.96 8.73
N GLU A 111 7.47 -19.51 9.85
CA GLU A 111 8.89 -19.73 10.05
C GLU A 111 9.33 -20.80 9.05
N ALA A 112 10.18 -20.41 8.12
CA ALA A 112 10.77 -21.33 7.17
C ALA A 112 11.67 -22.30 7.96
N LEU A 113 11.22 -23.56 8.05
CA LEU A 113 11.99 -24.71 8.55
C LEU A 113 13.31 -24.87 7.79
#